data_AF-A0A139LIY9-F1
#
_entry.id   AF-A0A139LIY9-F1
#
_cell.length_a   1.000
_cell.length_b   1.000
_cell.length_c   1.000
_cell.angle_alpha   90.00
_cell.angle_beta   90.00
_cell.angle_gamma   90.00
#
_symmetry.space_group_name_H-M   'P 1'
#
loop_
_entity.id
_entity.type
_entity.pdbx_description
1 polymer ?
#
loop_
_entity_poly.entity_id
_entity_poly.type
_entity_poly.pdbx_seq_one_letter_code
_entity_poly.pdbx_strand_id
1 'polypeptide(L)'
;MTNRKLIGLLSIKLLLAICFSFITITSEAQNKIQVTSFRCMETDVTARVTAPRRDQNGEVCALIRVVTTEKDLMFEPDALGIVARENKPGEIWLYIPRGARRISVMHDKFGVLRNYFYPDIIEKATVYEMEVQVGDDMQQTLVSTNTQLIVMRPDPATSDIYIDDERVPTENGLFTATMKKGTHTYRVEAPMYAPEAGVLDLGSDQKIMSVTLKPRFGYLEIFSLPEQDAKVYIDDAPVGLTPYKSDRMPLQSYRIRIEKDFFFPIDSTVIISAGKTSSLTFKMKSTIKPIAPRRMLIMADMGYQSSQISYGGMIGFVRENGAYIRFRSDFGSVSADLECDETGFLTSGGEGKPYYKPGVKHKSRMSVVAGYLRHVWKPLYLYIGAGYGNRTFARETVDGELVKDIDRSATGVVGELGAILTIGKFAVSAGYHTINFKHHELGAGVGIIF
;
A
#
# COMPACT_ATOMS: atom_id res chain seq x y z
N MET A 1 64.49 -53.03 -50.09
CA MET A 1 64.34 -51.72 -50.76
C MET A 1 63.00 -51.13 -50.38
N THR A 2 63.00 -49.94 -49.75
CA THR A 2 61.90 -48.94 -49.67
C THR A 2 60.58 -49.39 -49.01
N ASN A 3 59.89 -48.65 -48.13
CA ASN A 3 59.84 -47.22 -47.87
C ASN A 3 59.02 -46.98 -46.58
N ARG A 4 59.34 -45.89 -45.85
CA ARG A 4 58.40 -44.98 -45.14
C ARG A 4 57.42 -45.55 -44.08
N LYS A 5 57.59 -45.15 -42.80
CA LYS A 5 56.78 -44.07 -42.16
C LYS A 5 56.98 -43.95 -40.63
N LEU A 6 57.01 -42.69 -40.24
CA LEU A 6 56.61 -42.09 -38.95
C LEU A 6 57.52 -42.27 -37.72
N ILE A 7 58.41 -41.28 -37.63
CA ILE A 7 59.00 -40.71 -36.42
C ILE A 7 57.89 -40.33 -35.43
N GLY A 8 57.96 -40.90 -34.23
CA GLY A 8 57.11 -40.53 -33.11
C GLY A 8 57.78 -40.90 -31.81
N LEU A 9 57.97 -39.89 -30.96
CA LEU A 9 58.00 -40.03 -29.51
C LEU A 9 59.33 -40.43 -28.82
N LEU A 10 60.45 -39.73 -29.09
CA LEU A 10 61.56 -39.75 -28.11
C LEU A 10 62.53 -38.55 -28.25
N SER A 11 62.02 -37.32 -28.14
CA SER A 11 62.86 -36.11 -28.05
C SER A 11 62.17 -34.92 -27.35
N ILE A 12 61.30 -35.20 -26.36
CA ILE A 12 60.56 -34.17 -25.57
C ILE A 12 60.95 -34.18 -24.08
N LYS A 13 62.08 -34.78 -23.72
CA LYS A 13 62.63 -34.72 -22.34
C LYS A 13 64.08 -34.22 -22.22
N LEU A 14 64.71 -33.82 -23.33
CA LEU A 14 66.09 -33.30 -23.32
C LEU A 14 66.25 -31.94 -24.01
N LEU A 15 65.16 -31.33 -24.49
CA LEU A 15 65.15 -29.97 -25.07
C LEU A 15 64.50 -28.92 -24.15
N LEU A 16 64.27 -29.26 -22.88
CA LEU A 16 63.70 -28.38 -21.85
C LEU A 16 64.75 -27.92 -20.82
N ALA A 17 66.04 -28.12 -21.12
CA ALA A 17 67.14 -27.84 -20.19
C ALA A 17 68.03 -26.66 -20.59
N ILE A 18 67.89 -26.06 -21.78
CA ILE A 18 68.74 -24.95 -22.22
C ILE A 18 67.95 -24.02 -23.15
N CYS A 19 67.08 -23.18 -22.58
CA CYS A 19 66.52 -22.03 -23.28
C CYS A 19 66.18 -20.93 -22.27
N PHE A 20 66.88 -19.81 -22.40
CA PHE A 20 66.61 -18.52 -21.75
C PHE A 20 66.84 -18.45 -20.23
N SER A 21 68.08 -18.68 -19.84
CA SER A 21 68.75 -17.84 -18.83
C SER A 21 68.98 -16.44 -19.41
N PHE A 22 67.91 -15.65 -19.54
CA PHE A 22 67.99 -14.19 -19.44
C PHE A 22 67.35 -13.84 -18.11
N ILE A 23 68.21 -13.67 -17.11
CA ILE A 23 67.86 -13.00 -15.87
C ILE A 23 67.44 -11.60 -16.28
N THR A 24 66.13 -11.37 -16.42
CA THR A 24 65.61 -10.02 -16.27
C THR A 24 65.80 -9.71 -14.80
N ILE A 25 66.86 -8.94 -14.52
CA ILE A 25 66.98 -8.25 -13.25
C ILE A 25 65.83 -7.24 -13.28
N THR A 26 64.65 -7.64 -12.84
CA THR A 26 63.66 -6.67 -12.40
C THR A 26 64.27 -6.07 -11.15
N SER A 27 64.89 -4.90 -11.29
CA SER A 27 65.20 -4.08 -10.13
C SER A 27 63.84 -3.74 -9.51
N GLU A 28 63.45 -4.46 -8.49
CA GLU A 28 62.51 -3.92 -7.52
C GLU A 28 63.13 -2.59 -7.11
N ALA A 29 62.49 -1.48 -7.48
CA ALA A 29 62.83 -0.18 -6.93
C ALA A 29 62.51 -0.27 -5.44
N GLN A 30 63.50 -0.73 -4.68
CA GLN A 30 63.47 -0.77 -3.23
C GLN A 30 63.27 0.68 -2.81
N ASN A 31 62.13 0.99 -2.21
CA ASN A 31 61.85 2.34 -1.72
C ASN A 31 62.81 2.64 -0.57
N LYS A 32 63.89 3.35 -0.89
CA LYS A 32 65.01 3.71 -0.01
C LYS A 32 64.91 5.16 0.46
N ILE A 33 63.72 5.77 0.32
CA ILE A 33 63.42 7.12 0.77
C ILE A 33 62.50 7.02 1.98
N GLN A 34 62.92 7.61 3.10
CA GLN A 34 62.12 7.68 4.32
C GLN A 34 62.17 9.09 4.90
N VAL A 35 61.01 9.60 5.34
CA VAL A 35 60.95 10.77 6.22
C VAL A 35 61.19 10.29 7.65
N THR A 36 62.28 10.72 8.27
CA THR A 36 62.64 10.33 9.65
C THR A 36 62.00 11.22 10.69
N SER A 37 61.79 12.49 10.35
CA SER A 37 61.26 13.50 11.26
C SER A 37 60.47 14.56 10.49
N PHE A 38 59.39 15.05 11.08
CA PHE A 38 58.66 16.22 10.63
C PHE A 38 58.23 17.04 11.85
N ARG A 39 58.65 18.30 11.93
CA ARG A 39 58.35 19.16 13.08
C ARG A 39 58.11 20.62 12.68
N CYS A 40 57.22 21.28 13.41
CA CYS A 40 57.02 22.72 13.31
C CYS A 40 58.18 23.46 13.99
N MET A 41 58.72 24.47 13.31
CA MET A 41 59.81 25.30 13.81
C MET A 41 59.26 26.64 14.30
N GLU A 42 58.71 26.65 15.52
CA GLU A 42 57.98 27.80 16.07
C GLU A 42 58.82 29.10 16.13
N THR A 43 60.13 28.95 16.35
CA THR A 43 61.06 30.07 16.44
C THR A 43 61.60 30.54 15.08
N ASP A 44 61.38 29.78 14.01
CA ASP A 44 61.88 30.13 12.67
C ASP A 44 60.86 31.01 11.94
N VAL A 45 61.25 32.26 11.70
CA VAL A 45 60.39 33.29 11.10
C VAL A 45 60.58 33.41 9.59
N THR A 46 61.32 32.50 8.95
CA THR A 46 61.74 32.61 7.54
C THR A 46 60.56 32.73 6.58
N ALA A 47 59.53 31.89 6.72
CA ALA A 47 58.32 31.93 5.90
C ALA A 47 57.54 33.24 6.05
N ARG A 48 57.66 33.90 7.21
CA ARG A 48 56.89 35.09 7.58
C ARG A 48 57.61 36.39 7.24
N VAL A 49 58.93 36.43 7.40
CA VAL A 49 59.72 37.68 7.37
C VAL A 49 60.87 37.62 6.37
N THR A 50 61.69 36.58 6.42
CA THR A 50 62.99 36.56 5.70
C THR A 50 62.84 36.24 4.21
N ALA A 51 61.98 35.29 3.85
CA ALA A 51 61.77 34.87 2.46
C ALA A 51 60.30 34.49 2.20
N PRO A 52 59.33 35.40 2.40
CA PRO A 52 57.92 35.08 2.20
C PRO A 52 57.60 34.85 0.71
N ARG A 53 56.84 33.79 0.43
CA ARG A 53 56.21 33.55 -0.87
C ARG A 53 54.70 33.57 -0.71
N ARG A 54 54.00 34.10 -1.71
CA ARG A 54 52.53 34.12 -1.72
C ARG A 54 51.99 33.11 -2.73
N ASP A 55 50.90 32.46 -2.37
CA ASP A 55 50.17 31.57 -3.27
C ASP A 55 49.29 32.36 -4.25
N GLN A 56 48.55 31.64 -5.10
CA GLN A 56 47.62 32.23 -6.08
C GLN A 56 46.47 33.03 -5.44
N ASN A 57 46.19 32.79 -4.15
CA ASN A 57 45.16 33.48 -3.38
C ASN A 57 45.72 34.69 -2.59
N GLY A 58 47.02 34.97 -2.73
CA GLY A 58 47.70 36.06 -2.03
C GLY A 58 48.03 35.75 -0.56
N GLU A 59 47.79 34.53 -0.06
CA GLU A 59 48.19 34.11 1.28
C GLU A 59 49.68 33.76 1.32
N VAL A 60 50.34 34.03 2.45
CA VAL A 60 51.76 33.67 2.63
C VAL A 60 51.87 32.17 2.86
N CYS A 61 52.63 31.49 2.00
CA CYS A 61 52.84 30.05 2.08
C CYS A 61 53.55 29.64 3.37
N ALA A 62 53.35 28.38 3.76
CA ALA A 62 54.27 27.70 4.67
C ALA A 62 55.59 27.41 3.96
N LEU A 63 56.66 27.25 4.72
CA LEU A 63 57.97 26.80 4.23
C LEU A 63 58.29 25.44 4.83
N ILE A 64 58.48 24.42 4.00
CA ILE A 64 59.03 23.13 4.42
C ILE A 64 60.50 23.09 4.04
N ARG A 65 61.37 23.03 5.05
CA ARG A 65 62.81 22.82 4.93
C ARG A 65 63.07 21.33 4.95
N VAL A 66 63.27 20.75 3.78
CA VAL A 66 63.58 19.33 3.62
C VAL A 66 65.08 19.13 3.81
N VAL A 67 65.50 18.65 4.97
CA VAL A 67 66.90 18.37 5.30
C VAL A 67 67.27 17.01 4.71
N THR A 68 68.19 17.02 3.75
CA THR A 68 68.58 15.83 2.97
C THR A 68 69.99 15.98 2.41
N THR A 69 70.71 14.87 2.27
CA THR A 69 71.98 14.81 1.55
C THR A 69 71.81 14.70 0.03
N GLU A 70 70.63 14.25 -0.43
CA GLU A 70 70.28 14.08 -1.84
C GLU A 70 69.48 15.28 -2.36
N LYS A 71 69.94 15.89 -3.47
CA LYS A 71 69.37 17.12 -4.04
C LYS A 71 68.42 16.86 -5.21
N ASP A 72 68.54 15.70 -5.84
CA ASP A 72 67.76 15.33 -7.03
C ASP A 72 66.38 14.73 -6.70
N LEU A 73 65.89 14.96 -5.48
CA LEU A 73 64.55 14.57 -5.07
C LEU A 73 63.49 15.35 -5.87
N MET A 74 62.50 14.64 -6.40
CA MET A 74 61.30 15.18 -7.02
C MET A 74 60.15 15.14 -6.03
N PHE A 75 59.29 16.16 -6.07
CA PHE A 75 58.18 16.28 -5.13
C PHE A 75 56.86 16.36 -5.89
N GLU A 76 55.93 15.47 -5.56
CA GLU A 76 54.57 15.50 -6.05
C GLU A 76 53.66 16.02 -4.93
N PRO A 77 53.10 17.24 -5.04
CA PRO A 77 52.20 17.79 -4.05
C PRO A 77 50.81 17.16 -4.09
N ASP A 78 49.96 17.54 -3.13
CA ASP A 78 48.52 17.35 -3.24
C ASP A 78 47.89 18.36 -4.23
N ALA A 79 46.56 18.45 -4.22
CA ALA A 79 45.81 19.32 -5.12
C ALA A 79 46.14 20.82 -4.98
N LEU A 80 46.76 21.25 -3.88
CA LEU A 80 47.15 22.65 -3.67
C LEU A 80 48.48 23.01 -4.32
N GLY A 81 49.30 22.02 -4.70
CA GLY A 81 50.54 22.25 -5.43
C GLY A 81 51.73 22.71 -4.56
N ILE A 82 52.88 22.90 -5.21
CA ILE A 82 54.07 23.55 -4.65
C ILE A 82 54.20 24.91 -5.33
N VAL A 83 54.20 25.99 -4.56
CA VAL A 83 54.27 27.36 -5.07
C VAL A 83 55.66 27.71 -5.57
N ALA A 84 56.69 27.27 -4.85
CA ALA A 84 58.07 27.43 -5.26
C ALA A 84 58.97 26.37 -4.62
N ARG A 85 60.06 26.02 -5.32
CA ARG A 85 61.13 25.17 -4.84
C ARG A 85 62.45 25.92 -4.93
N GLU A 86 63.24 25.92 -3.86
CA GLU A 86 64.60 26.46 -3.83
C GLU A 86 65.56 25.42 -3.25
N ASN A 87 66.59 25.04 -4.00
CA ASN A 87 67.62 24.14 -3.47
C ASN A 87 68.67 24.96 -2.71
N LYS A 88 68.91 24.65 -1.44
CA LYS A 88 69.95 25.26 -0.60
C LYS A 88 71.04 24.22 -0.27
N PRO A 89 72.22 24.62 0.22
CA PRO A 89 73.20 23.68 0.74
C PRO A 89 72.65 22.91 1.95
N GLY A 90 72.52 21.59 1.85
CA GLY A 90 72.06 20.71 2.94
C GLY A 90 70.54 20.61 3.12
N GLU A 91 69.74 21.36 2.36
CA GLU A 91 68.29 21.32 2.44
C GLU A 91 67.60 21.79 1.14
N ILE A 92 66.35 21.37 0.95
CA ILE A 92 65.47 21.83 -0.13
C ILE A 92 64.29 22.58 0.48
N TRP A 93 64.06 23.81 0.05
CA TRP A 93 62.96 24.64 0.50
C TRP A 93 61.76 24.47 -0.42
N LEU A 94 60.63 24.08 0.15
CA LEU A 94 59.35 23.97 -0.55
C LEU A 94 58.36 24.97 0.05
N TYR A 95 57.84 25.86 -0.78
CA TYR A 95 56.78 26.78 -0.38
C TYR A 95 55.43 26.15 -0.70
N ILE A 96 54.63 25.88 0.32
CA ILE A 96 53.40 25.10 0.21
C ILE A 96 52.21 25.90 0.75
N PRO A 97 51.05 25.91 0.06
CA PRO A 97 49.86 26.61 0.54
C PRO A 97 49.33 26.05 1.86
N ARG A 98 48.55 26.88 2.58
CA ARG A 98 47.87 26.46 3.80
C ARG A 98 46.90 25.31 3.53
N GLY A 99 46.84 24.36 4.46
CA GLY A 99 45.91 23.24 4.41
C GLY A 99 46.38 22.07 3.55
N ALA A 100 47.61 22.11 3.01
CA ALA A 100 48.22 20.95 2.36
C ALA A 100 48.29 19.77 3.35
N ARG A 101 47.98 18.57 2.86
CA ARG A 101 47.80 17.36 3.68
C ARG A 101 48.83 16.27 3.39
N ARG A 102 49.42 16.25 2.19
CA ARG A 102 50.38 15.21 1.81
C ARG A 102 51.38 15.68 0.76
N ILE A 103 52.47 14.93 0.65
CA ILE A 103 53.49 15.05 -0.39
C ILE A 103 54.04 13.66 -0.75
N SER A 104 54.39 13.45 -2.02
CA SER A 104 55.22 12.30 -2.41
C SER A 104 56.63 12.76 -2.74
N VAL A 105 57.63 11.98 -2.33
CA VAL A 105 59.04 12.22 -2.62
C VAL A 105 59.55 11.12 -3.53
N MET A 106 60.14 11.48 -4.66
CA MET A 106 60.57 10.53 -5.69
C MET A 106 62.02 10.77 -6.08
N HIS A 107 62.71 9.69 -6.47
CA HIS A 107 64.05 9.76 -7.02
C HIS A 107 64.28 8.60 -7.99
N ASP A 108 64.97 8.86 -9.10
CA ASP A 108 65.20 7.86 -10.16
C ASP A 108 65.94 6.61 -9.66
N LYS A 109 66.85 6.78 -8.70
CA LYS A 109 67.65 5.67 -8.12
C LYS A 109 67.10 5.07 -6.83
N PHE A 110 66.36 5.85 -6.03
CA PHE A 110 66.02 5.47 -4.64
C PHE A 110 64.53 5.16 -4.46
N GLY A 111 63.75 5.21 -5.54
CA GLY A 111 62.34 4.85 -5.54
C GLY A 111 61.44 6.02 -5.16
N VAL A 112 60.26 5.69 -4.62
CA VAL A 112 59.18 6.66 -4.41
C VAL A 112 58.55 6.46 -3.03
N LEU A 113 58.67 7.46 -2.16
CA LEU A 113 57.82 7.59 -0.98
C LEU A 113 56.49 8.24 -1.40
N ARG A 114 55.43 7.43 -1.53
CA ARG A 114 54.11 7.90 -1.96
C ARG A 114 53.27 8.36 -0.78
N ASN A 115 52.58 9.48 -0.95
CA ASN A 115 51.52 9.95 -0.05
C ASN A 115 51.96 10.04 1.43
N TYR A 116 53.11 10.67 1.70
CA TYR A 116 53.46 11.03 3.06
C TYR A 116 52.46 12.10 3.56
N PHE A 117 51.64 11.72 4.54
CA PHE A 117 50.70 12.64 5.19
C PHE A 117 51.43 13.44 6.27
N TYR A 118 51.27 14.76 6.26
CA TYR A 118 51.83 15.60 7.31
C TYR A 118 51.16 15.26 8.65
N PRO A 119 51.91 15.15 9.76
CA PRO A 119 51.34 14.91 11.09
C PRO A 119 50.35 16.00 11.51
N ASP A 120 50.66 17.25 11.16
CA ASP A 120 49.86 18.44 11.47
C ASP A 120 49.33 19.09 10.18
N ILE A 121 48.23 19.83 10.30
CA ILE A 121 47.74 20.67 9.20
C ILE A 121 48.75 21.78 8.94
N ILE A 122 49.17 21.94 7.68
CA ILE A 122 50.12 22.98 7.28
C ILE A 122 49.47 24.36 7.43
N GLU A 123 49.99 25.18 8.34
CA GLU A 123 49.52 26.53 8.61
C GLU A 123 50.32 27.60 7.85
N LYS A 124 49.64 28.71 7.49
CA LYS A 124 50.26 29.79 6.72
C LYS A 124 51.43 30.45 7.46
N ALA A 125 52.40 30.96 6.71
CA ALA A 125 53.57 31.68 7.22
C ALA A 125 54.36 30.95 8.34
N THR A 126 54.27 29.62 8.37
CA THR A 126 54.93 28.75 9.37
C THR A 126 56.04 27.95 8.70
N VAL A 127 57.13 27.70 9.44
CA VAL A 127 58.26 26.90 8.94
C VAL A 127 58.19 25.50 9.55
N TYR A 128 58.35 24.49 8.71
CA TYR A 128 58.44 23.08 9.10
C TYR A 128 59.78 22.53 8.67
N GLU A 129 60.35 21.64 9.47
CA GLU A 129 61.55 20.88 9.11
C GLU A 129 61.15 19.43 8.84
N MET A 130 61.57 18.92 7.68
CA MET A 130 61.35 17.54 7.25
C MET A 130 62.70 16.88 7.01
N GLU A 131 63.09 15.91 7.83
CA GLU A 131 64.31 15.14 7.60
C GLU A 131 64.01 13.97 6.67
N VAL A 132 64.72 13.89 5.55
CA VAL A 132 64.60 12.82 4.56
C VAL A 132 65.92 12.08 4.45
N GLN A 133 65.90 10.78 4.74
CA GLN A 133 67.04 9.89 4.54
C GLN A 133 66.89 9.08 3.26
N VAL A 134 68.01 8.91 2.57
CA VAL A 134 68.12 8.28 1.27
C VAL A 134 69.37 7.39 1.25
N GLY A 135 69.23 6.06 1.16
CA GLY A 135 70.39 5.17 1.15
C GLY A 135 70.11 3.66 1.29
N ASP A 136 71.15 2.86 1.05
CA ASP A 136 71.15 1.39 1.16
C ASP A 136 71.30 0.87 2.61
N ASP A 137 71.85 1.67 3.52
CA ASP A 137 72.02 1.34 4.94
C ASP A 137 70.77 1.68 5.76
N MET A 138 69.63 1.14 5.34
CA MET A 138 68.42 1.15 6.12
C MET A 138 68.49 0.02 7.15
N GLN A 139 69.09 0.27 8.32
CA GLN A 139 68.59 -0.42 9.51
C GLN A 139 67.11 -0.04 9.61
N GLN A 140 66.23 -1.03 9.54
CA GLN A 140 64.81 -0.85 9.82
C GLN A 140 64.65 -0.35 11.27
N THR A 141 64.81 0.95 11.50
CA THR A 141 63.98 1.60 12.49
C THR A 141 62.59 1.64 11.88
N LEU A 142 61.85 0.56 12.11
CA LEU A 142 60.41 0.65 12.28
C LEU A 142 60.18 1.80 13.25
N VAL A 143 59.94 3.01 12.72
CA VAL A 143 59.12 3.97 13.42
C VAL A 143 57.76 3.30 13.43
N SER A 144 57.57 2.43 14.40
CA SER A 144 56.27 2.02 14.89
C SER A 144 55.59 3.33 15.25
N THR A 145 54.87 3.92 14.31
CA THR A 145 53.71 4.70 14.69
C THR A 145 52.90 3.74 15.55
N ASN A 146 52.86 4.01 16.85
CA ASN A 146 52.07 3.25 17.82
C ASN A 146 50.57 3.52 17.60
N THR A 147 50.17 3.77 16.36
CA THR A 147 48.86 4.24 15.95
C THR A 147 48.45 3.56 14.66
N GLN A 148 47.14 3.35 14.48
CA GLN A 148 46.54 2.66 13.35
C GLN A 148 45.26 3.37 12.90
N LEU A 149 44.98 3.34 11.60
CA LEU A 149 43.74 3.86 11.03
C LEU A 149 42.56 2.93 11.34
N ILE A 150 41.50 3.50 11.93
CA ILE A 150 40.19 2.87 12.12
C ILE A 150 39.15 3.55 11.22
N VAL A 151 38.33 2.73 10.56
CA VAL A 151 37.16 3.16 9.82
C VAL A 151 35.96 2.37 10.33
N MET A 152 34.98 3.05 10.94
CA MET A 152 33.75 2.44 11.45
C MET A 152 32.51 2.96 10.71
N ARG A 153 31.71 2.02 10.21
CA ARG A 153 30.46 2.25 9.48
C ARG A 153 29.25 1.76 10.29
N PRO A 154 28.52 2.63 10.99
CA PRO A 154 27.27 2.27 11.63
C PRO A 154 26.13 2.16 10.59
N ASP A 155 25.23 1.21 10.83
CA ASP A 155 23.93 1.11 10.19
C ASP A 155 22.86 1.09 11.29
N PRO A 156 22.05 2.17 11.43
CA PRO A 156 21.91 3.30 10.53
C PRO A 156 23.07 4.31 10.61
N ALA A 157 23.31 5.04 9.51
CA ALA A 157 24.35 6.08 9.41
C ALA A 157 24.15 7.27 10.37
N THR A 158 22.96 7.42 10.96
CA THR A 158 22.65 8.44 11.97
C THR A 158 23.01 8.01 13.40
N SER A 159 23.69 6.88 13.57
CA SER A 159 24.07 6.40 14.91
C SER A 159 25.20 7.24 15.51
N ASP A 160 25.14 7.44 16.81
CA ASP A 160 26.24 7.97 17.60
C ASP A 160 27.25 6.86 17.88
N ILE A 161 28.54 7.19 17.73
CA ILE A 161 29.65 6.29 18.02
C ILE A 161 30.38 6.83 19.25
N TYR A 162 30.71 5.93 20.17
CA TYR A 162 31.53 6.18 21.33
C TYR A 162 32.74 5.26 21.26
N ILE A 163 33.93 5.82 21.48
CA ILE A 163 35.18 5.07 21.63
C ILE A 163 35.77 5.43 22.99
N ASP A 164 36.10 4.43 23.81
CA ASP A 164 36.60 4.62 25.18
C ASP A 164 35.71 5.57 26.00
N ASP A 165 34.40 5.36 25.91
CA ASP A 165 33.32 6.15 26.52
C ASP A 165 33.20 7.61 26.07
N GLU A 166 34.02 8.06 25.11
CA GLU A 166 33.93 9.40 24.52
C GLU A 166 33.17 9.39 23.19
N ARG A 167 32.20 10.29 23.01
CA ARG A 167 31.45 10.43 21.77
C ARG A 167 32.36 11.02 20.69
N VAL A 168 32.52 10.29 19.58
CA VAL A 168 33.38 10.71 18.47
C VAL A 168 32.58 11.38 17.35
N PRO A 169 33.16 12.38 16.65
CA PRO A 169 32.49 13.01 15.51
C PRO A 169 32.41 12.05 14.32
N THR A 170 31.31 12.12 13.58
CA THR A 170 31.10 11.36 12.34
C THR A 170 30.95 12.31 11.16
N GLU A 171 31.51 11.94 10.01
CA GLU A 171 31.37 12.67 8.75
C GLU A 171 30.61 11.79 7.76
N ASN A 172 29.44 12.24 7.29
CA ASN A 172 28.53 11.44 6.45
C ASN A 172 28.17 10.06 7.04
N GLY A 173 28.07 9.99 8.38
CA GLY A 173 27.80 8.74 9.09
C GLY A 173 28.98 7.76 9.11
N LEU A 174 30.20 8.21 8.78
CA LEU A 174 31.43 7.43 8.89
C LEU A 174 32.29 8.00 10.02
N PHE A 175 32.82 7.12 10.86
CA PHE A 175 33.91 7.49 11.77
C PHE A 175 35.25 7.03 11.16
N THR A 176 36.20 7.96 11.02
CA THR A 176 37.56 7.69 10.55
C THR A 176 38.54 8.42 11.45
N ALA A 177 39.49 7.69 12.04
CA ALA A 177 40.51 8.28 12.93
C ALA A 177 41.79 7.43 12.95
N THR A 178 42.91 8.06 13.31
CA THR A 178 44.17 7.37 13.62
C THR A 178 44.28 7.26 15.14
N MET A 179 44.22 6.04 15.68
CA MET A 179 44.15 5.75 17.12
C MET A 179 45.32 4.90 17.57
N LYS A 180 45.66 4.89 18.87
CA LYS A 180 46.78 4.08 19.37
C LYS A 180 46.57 2.59 19.08
N LYS A 181 47.65 1.85 18.86
CA LYS A 181 47.59 0.39 18.77
C LYS A 181 47.27 -0.19 20.14
N GLY A 182 46.53 -1.28 20.16
CA GLY A 182 46.04 -1.94 21.37
C GLY A 182 44.52 -2.00 21.43
N THR A 183 44.03 -2.28 22.64
CA THR A 183 42.62 -2.57 22.88
C THR A 183 41.85 -1.31 23.25
N HIS A 184 40.79 -1.04 22.50
CA HIS A 184 39.83 0.03 22.71
C HIS A 184 38.44 -0.53 22.92
N THR A 185 37.56 0.21 23.57
CA THR A 185 36.14 -0.13 23.67
C THR A 185 35.33 0.72 22.70
N TYR A 186 34.25 0.15 22.16
CA TYR A 186 33.32 0.91 21.34
C TYR A 186 31.88 0.65 21.77
N ARG A 187 31.03 1.66 21.58
CA ARG A 187 29.58 1.57 21.74
C ARG A 187 28.92 2.39 20.63
N VAL A 188 27.93 1.82 19.96
CA VAL A 188 27.17 2.46 18.90
C VAL A 188 25.71 2.48 19.28
N GLU A 189 25.08 3.64 19.17
CA GLU A 189 23.70 3.86 19.62
C GLU A 189 22.91 4.67 18.60
N ALA A 190 21.63 4.33 18.46
CA ALA A 190 20.69 5.13 17.69
C ALA A 190 19.30 5.11 18.34
N PRO A 191 18.52 6.19 18.22
CA PRO A 191 17.15 6.23 18.73
C PRO A 191 16.31 5.09 18.18
N MET A 192 15.61 4.38 19.07
CA MET A 192 14.77 3.22 18.73
C MET A 192 15.53 1.99 18.21
N TYR A 193 16.85 1.90 18.40
CA TYR A 193 17.63 0.68 18.13
C TYR A 193 18.17 0.07 19.44
N ALA A 194 18.54 -1.20 19.40
CA ALA A 194 19.33 -1.81 20.46
C ALA A 194 20.79 -1.35 20.32
N PRO A 195 21.43 -0.85 21.39
CA PRO A 195 22.83 -0.45 21.33
C PRO A 195 23.72 -1.67 21.12
N GLU A 196 24.83 -1.47 20.43
CA GLU A 196 25.87 -2.50 20.25
C GLU A 196 27.17 -2.00 20.86
N ALA A 197 27.82 -2.82 21.67
CA ALA A 197 29.10 -2.49 22.30
C ALA A 197 30.04 -3.67 22.19
N GLY A 198 31.34 -3.37 22.16
CA GLY A 198 32.36 -4.39 22.04
C GLY A 198 33.77 -3.86 22.23
N VAL A 199 34.71 -4.73 21.93
CA VAL A 199 36.14 -4.46 22.04
C VAL A 199 36.74 -4.40 20.64
N LEU A 200 37.51 -3.35 20.39
CA LEU A 200 38.23 -3.08 19.16
C LEU A 200 39.73 -3.30 19.43
N ASP A 201 40.32 -4.29 18.78
CA ASP A 201 41.77 -4.52 18.83
C ASP A 201 42.45 -3.93 17.58
N LEU A 202 43.35 -2.97 17.79
CA LEU A 202 44.09 -2.27 16.76
C LEU A 202 45.53 -2.79 16.70
N GLY A 203 45.77 -3.73 15.77
CA GLY A 203 47.08 -4.29 15.49
C GLY A 203 47.88 -3.47 14.46
N SER A 204 48.66 -4.17 13.63
CA SER A 204 49.53 -3.55 12.61
C SER A 204 48.81 -3.14 11.34
N ASP A 205 47.63 -3.72 11.07
CA ASP A 205 46.84 -3.50 9.86
C ASP A 205 45.70 -2.53 10.11
N GLN A 206 45.29 -1.79 9.07
CA GLN A 206 44.10 -0.93 9.14
C GLN A 206 42.86 -1.75 9.48
N LYS A 207 42.02 -1.18 10.35
CA LYS A 207 40.78 -1.83 10.76
C LYS A 207 39.61 -1.12 10.11
N ILE A 208 38.82 -1.89 9.36
CA ILE A 208 37.54 -1.44 8.80
C ILE A 208 36.46 -2.33 9.42
N MET A 209 35.44 -1.72 10.02
CA MET A 209 34.34 -2.46 10.63
C MET A 209 32.99 -1.83 10.33
N SER A 210 31.96 -2.68 10.26
CA SER A 210 30.56 -2.28 10.11
C SER A 210 29.80 -2.73 11.35
N VAL A 211 28.97 -1.85 11.90
CA VAL A 211 28.16 -2.12 13.10
C VAL A 211 26.69 -1.95 12.72
N THR A 212 25.92 -3.03 12.72
CA THR A 212 24.50 -3.01 12.30
C THR A 212 23.60 -3.16 13.51
N LEU A 213 22.99 -2.05 13.93
CA LEU A 213 22.11 -2.04 15.09
C LEU A 213 20.79 -2.75 14.81
N LYS A 214 20.30 -3.50 15.79
CA LYS A 214 19.00 -4.19 15.70
C LYS A 214 17.85 -3.23 16.00
N PRO A 215 16.84 -3.10 15.12
CA PRO A 215 15.73 -2.18 15.34
C PRO A 215 14.89 -2.59 16.55
N ARG A 216 14.49 -1.61 17.36
CA ARG A 216 13.50 -1.71 18.45
C ARG A 216 12.22 -0.94 18.09
N PHE A 217 11.84 -1.02 16.82
CA PHE A 217 10.57 -0.51 16.29
C PHE A 217 10.06 -1.43 15.19
N GLY A 218 8.79 -1.27 14.84
CA GLY A 218 8.19 -1.82 13.63
C GLY A 218 7.27 -0.80 12.97
N TYR A 219 6.45 -1.26 12.05
CA TYR A 219 5.50 -0.44 11.30
C TYR A 219 4.11 -1.08 11.33
N LEU A 220 3.10 -0.26 11.07
CA LEU A 220 1.71 -0.66 10.99
C LEU A 220 1.09 -0.12 9.70
N GLU A 221 0.39 -0.99 8.98
CA GLU A 221 -0.44 -0.62 7.84
C GLU A 221 -1.87 -1.10 8.07
N ILE A 222 -2.84 -0.22 7.84
CA ILE A 222 -4.25 -0.47 8.11
C ILE A 222 -5.07 -0.19 6.86
N PHE A 223 -5.87 -1.16 6.47
CA PHE A 223 -6.79 -1.10 5.34
C PHE A 223 -8.23 -1.34 5.81
N SER A 224 -9.18 -0.74 5.10
CA SER A 224 -10.61 -1.02 5.27
C SER A 224 -11.20 -1.51 3.95
N LEU A 225 -12.17 -2.43 4.03
CA LEU A 225 -12.90 -2.97 2.89
C LEU A 225 -14.41 -3.01 3.21
N PRO A 226 -15.29 -2.81 2.21
CA PRO A 226 -14.99 -2.29 0.87
C PRO A 226 -14.69 -0.78 0.87
N GLU A 227 -14.97 -0.11 1.97
CA GLU A 227 -14.85 1.34 2.10
C GLU A 227 -13.42 1.81 2.28
N GLN A 228 -13.09 2.98 1.74
CA GLN A 228 -11.85 3.72 2.00
C GLN A 228 -12.12 4.88 2.96
N ASP A 229 -11.09 5.62 3.38
CA ASP A 229 -11.20 6.83 4.19
C ASP A 229 -11.95 6.63 5.52
N ALA A 230 -11.72 5.50 6.19
CA ALA A 230 -12.21 5.28 7.54
C ALA A 230 -11.23 5.90 8.54
N LYS A 231 -11.75 6.56 9.58
CA LYS A 231 -10.95 7.17 10.65
C LYS A 231 -10.24 6.09 11.45
N VAL A 232 -8.93 6.27 11.64
CA VAL A 232 -8.08 5.35 12.39
C VAL A 232 -7.66 6.00 13.69
N TYR A 233 -7.80 5.24 14.78
CA TYR A 233 -7.39 5.59 16.12
C TYR A 233 -6.40 4.54 16.63
N ILE A 234 -5.32 4.98 17.25
CA ILE A 234 -4.31 4.14 17.92
C ILE A 234 -4.24 4.59 19.37
N ASP A 235 -4.51 3.68 20.30
CA ASP A 235 -4.59 3.98 21.75
C ASP A 235 -5.49 5.21 22.03
N ASP A 236 -6.68 5.20 21.41
CA ASP A 236 -7.71 6.25 21.46
C ASP A 236 -7.32 7.61 20.84
N ALA A 237 -6.08 7.77 20.34
CA ALA A 237 -5.64 8.97 19.64
C ALA A 237 -5.93 8.88 18.12
N PRO A 238 -6.51 9.92 17.49
CA PRO A 238 -6.74 9.94 16.05
C PRO A 238 -5.41 10.09 15.30
N VAL A 239 -5.12 9.17 14.36
CA VAL A 239 -3.85 9.16 13.61
C VAL A 239 -3.99 9.42 12.11
N GLY A 240 -5.19 9.25 11.55
CA GLY A 240 -5.41 9.47 10.12
C GLY A 240 -6.60 8.69 9.58
N LEU A 241 -6.56 8.43 8.27
CA LEU A 241 -7.60 7.72 7.51
C LEU A 241 -7.01 6.48 6.83
N THR A 242 -7.83 5.46 6.56
CA THR A 242 -7.45 4.29 5.76
C THR A 242 -7.38 4.60 4.26
N PRO A 243 -6.44 4.04 3.48
CA PRO A 243 -5.28 3.27 3.93
C PRO A 243 -4.31 4.10 4.77
N TYR A 244 -3.95 3.59 5.95
CA TYR A 244 -3.08 4.27 6.90
C TYR A 244 -1.74 3.53 7.01
N LYS A 245 -0.64 4.28 7.04
CA LYS A 245 0.70 3.76 7.31
C LYS A 245 1.36 4.57 8.42
N SER A 246 1.88 3.89 9.42
CA SER A 246 2.57 4.52 10.54
C SER A 246 4.02 4.87 10.20
N ASP A 247 4.58 5.81 10.96
CA ASP A 247 6.03 5.93 11.15
C ASP A 247 6.57 4.77 12.01
N ARG A 248 7.81 4.90 12.50
CA ARG A 248 8.44 3.92 13.39
C ARG A 248 7.69 3.85 14.73
N MET A 249 7.15 2.68 15.03
CA MET A 249 6.40 2.45 16.27
C MET A 249 7.21 1.60 17.27
N PRO A 250 7.27 1.98 18.56
CA PRO A 250 7.83 1.14 19.63
C PRO A 250 7.23 -0.26 19.68
N LEU A 251 8.02 -1.23 20.14
CA LEU A 251 7.61 -2.63 20.30
C LEU A 251 6.68 -2.81 21.50
N GLN A 252 5.39 -2.66 21.26
CA GLN A 252 4.35 -2.90 22.25
C GLN A 252 3.05 -3.36 21.57
N SER A 253 2.05 -3.62 22.40
CA SER A 253 0.67 -3.87 21.98
C SER A 253 -0.07 -2.53 21.87
N TYR A 254 -0.73 -2.29 20.75
CA TYR A 254 -1.55 -1.10 20.51
C TYR A 254 -3.02 -1.48 20.31
N ARG A 255 -3.93 -0.68 20.85
CA ARG A 255 -5.35 -0.77 20.57
C ARG A 255 -5.67 0.03 19.32
N ILE A 256 -6.28 -0.63 18.34
CA ILE A 256 -6.68 -0.02 17.08
C ILE A 256 -8.19 0.10 17.06
N ARG A 257 -8.70 1.26 16.69
CA ARG A 257 -10.12 1.48 16.47
C ARG A 257 -10.33 2.14 15.11
N ILE A 258 -11.30 1.63 14.35
CA ILE A 258 -11.66 2.17 13.05
C ILE A 258 -13.12 2.59 13.05
N GLU A 259 -13.39 3.77 12.52
CA GLU A 259 -14.73 4.35 12.44
C GLU A 259 -15.03 4.94 11.07
N LYS A 260 -16.26 4.76 10.60
CA LYS A 260 -16.79 5.43 9.39
C LYS A 260 -18.30 5.61 9.54
N ASP A 261 -18.82 6.70 8.99
CA ASP A 261 -20.24 7.02 9.06
C ASP A 261 -21.10 5.92 8.43
N PHE A 262 -22.18 5.53 9.11
CA PHE A 262 -23.07 4.44 8.70
C PHE A 262 -22.43 3.03 8.68
N PHE A 263 -21.31 2.84 9.39
CA PHE A 263 -20.70 1.53 9.62
C PHE A 263 -20.52 1.29 11.12
N PHE A 264 -20.56 0.03 11.53
CA PHE A 264 -20.22 -0.33 12.91
C PHE A 264 -18.72 -0.10 13.16
N PRO A 265 -18.33 0.55 14.27
CA PRO A 265 -16.93 0.72 14.63
C PRO A 265 -16.29 -0.66 14.90
N ILE A 266 -15.00 -0.77 14.65
CA ILE A 266 -14.24 -2.01 14.87
C ILE A 266 -13.05 -1.71 15.78
N ASP A 267 -13.00 -2.39 16.92
CA ASP A 267 -11.86 -2.42 17.84
C ASP A 267 -11.00 -3.68 17.60
N SER A 268 -9.68 -3.53 17.70
CA SER A 268 -8.72 -4.61 17.58
C SER A 268 -7.44 -4.30 18.37
N THR A 269 -6.55 -5.28 18.49
CA THR A 269 -5.26 -5.13 19.15
C THR A 269 -4.16 -5.72 18.28
N VAL A 270 -3.02 -5.04 18.19
CA VAL A 270 -1.88 -5.48 17.38
C VAL A 270 -0.58 -5.33 18.14
N ILE A 271 0.30 -6.32 18.02
CA ILE A 271 1.63 -6.29 18.63
C ILE A 271 2.64 -5.94 17.55
N ILE A 272 3.35 -4.82 17.73
CA ILE A 272 4.39 -4.39 16.80
C ILE A 272 5.68 -5.15 17.07
N SER A 273 6.23 -5.76 16.03
CA SER A 273 7.46 -6.57 16.09
C SER A 273 8.64 -5.87 15.43
N ALA A 274 9.85 -6.13 15.94
CA ALA A 274 11.09 -5.54 15.47
C ALA A 274 11.29 -5.70 13.95
N GLY A 275 11.49 -4.57 13.27
CA GLY A 275 11.81 -4.49 11.84
C GLY A 275 10.71 -4.95 10.88
N LYS A 276 9.50 -5.26 11.37
CA LYS A 276 8.41 -5.79 10.55
C LYS A 276 7.27 -4.78 10.39
N THR A 277 6.58 -4.87 9.27
CA THR A 277 5.30 -4.18 9.04
C THR A 277 4.15 -5.12 9.34
N SER A 278 3.32 -4.77 10.33
CA SER A 278 2.08 -5.47 10.63
C SER A 278 0.97 -4.91 9.76
N SER A 279 0.34 -5.76 8.93
CA SER A 279 -0.74 -5.34 8.04
C SER A 279 -2.08 -5.84 8.55
N LEU A 280 -3.04 -4.94 8.73
CA LEU A 280 -4.40 -5.23 9.18
C LEU A 280 -5.40 -4.80 8.12
N THR A 281 -6.35 -5.68 7.81
CA THR A 281 -7.46 -5.37 6.90
C THR A 281 -8.78 -5.60 7.61
N PHE A 282 -9.59 -4.54 7.70
CA PHE A 282 -10.86 -4.55 8.40
C PHE A 282 -12.03 -4.55 7.43
N LYS A 283 -12.92 -5.55 7.56
CA LYS A 283 -14.15 -5.61 6.76
C LYS A 283 -15.28 -4.89 7.51
N MET A 284 -15.66 -3.72 7.00
CA MET A 284 -16.69 -2.88 7.62
C MET A 284 -18.09 -3.43 7.32
N LYS A 285 -18.96 -3.39 8.33
CA LYS A 285 -20.39 -3.76 8.20
C LYS A 285 -21.23 -2.50 8.27
N SER A 286 -22.03 -2.24 7.25
CA SER A 286 -22.93 -1.08 7.25
C SER A 286 -24.03 -1.23 8.31
N THR A 287 -24.37 -0.14 8.98
CA THR A 287 -25.53 -0.03 9.86
C THR A 287 -26.83 0.19 9.06
N ILE A 288 -26.72 0.54 7.77
CA ILE A 288 -27.87 0.71 6.88
C ILE A 288 -28.45 -0.67 6.58
N LYS A 289 -29.70 -0.90 7.00
CA LYS A 289 -30.43 -2.12 6.66
C LYS A 289 -30.56 -2.20 5.13
N PRO A 290 -30.06 -3.25 4.46
CA PRO A 290 -30.19 -3.37 3.02
C PRO A 290 -31.66 -3.34 2.63
N ILE A 291 -31.96 -2.62 1.55
CA ILE A 291 -33.30 -2.51 1.01
C ILE A 291 -33.77 -3.92 0.65
N ALA A 292 -34.73 -4.47 1.41
CA ALA A 292 -35.29 -5.79 1.12
C ALA A 292 -35.80 -5.83 -0.34
N PRO A 293 -35.48 -6.87 -1.12
CA PRO A 293 -35.92 -6.96 -2.50
C PRO A 293 -37.46 -6.89 -2.56
N ARG A 294 -37.99 -6.06 -3.47
CA ARG A 294 -39.43 -6.06 -3.76
C ARG A 294 -39.73 -7.36 -4.49
N ARG A 295 -40.71 -8.12 -4.02
CA ARG A 295 -41.19 -9.32 -4.71
C ARG A 295 -42.36 -8.96 -5.60
N MET A 296 -42.38 -9.52 -6.81
CA MET A 296 -43.50 -9.42 -7.73
C MET A 296 -44.38 -10.66 -7.57
N LEU A 297 -45.69 -10.45 -7.50
CA LEU A 297 -46.71 -11.49 -7.45
C LEU A 297 -47.52 -11.40 -8.73
N ILE A 298 -47.65 -12.53 -9.43
CA ILE A 298 -48.54 -12.67 -10.59
C ILE A 298 -49.44 -13.88 -10.32
N MET A 299 -50.75 -13.69 -10.40
CA MET A 299 -51.71 -14.77 -10.19
C MET A 299 -52.75 -14.80 -11.30
N ALA A 300 -53.12 -16.02 -11.71
CA ALA A 300 -54.40 -16.26 -12.37
C ALA A 300 -55.46 -16.50 -11.28
N ASP A 301 -56.62 -15.90 -11.43
CA ASP A 301 -57.72 -16.01 -10.47
C ASP A 301 -59.02 -16.47 -11.13
N MET A 302 -59.87 -17.08 -10.31
CA MET A 302 -61.25 -17.41 -10.64
C MET A 302 -62.17 -16.89 -9.54
N GLY A 303 -63.30 -16.36 -9.94
CA GLY A 303 -64.39 -15.99 -9.05
C GLY A 303 -65.54 -17.00 -9.19
N TYR A 304 -66.06 -17.46 -8.06
CA TYR A 304 -67.19 -18.36 -7.99
C TYR A 304 -68.34 -17.70 -7.23
N GLN A 305 -69.47 -17.62 -7.91
CA GLN A 305 -70.78 -17.42 -7.30
C GLN A 305 -71.72 -18.51 -7.78
N SER A 306 -72.71 -18.89 -6.98
CA SER A 306 -73.66 -20.01 -7.24
C SER A 306 -74.36 -20.01 -8.62
N SER A 307 -74.23 -18.95 -9.41
CA SER A 307 -74.81 -18.83 -10.74
C SER A 307 -73.83 -18.40 -11.84
N GLN A 308 -72.56 -18.13 -11.56
CA GLN A 308 -71.61 -17.57 -12.54
C GLN A 308 -70.16 -17.81 -12.08
N ILE A 309 -69.30 -18.15 -13.04
CA ILE A 309 -67.85 -18.22 -12.85
C ILE A 309 -67.23 -17.06 -13.62
N SER A 310 -66.23 -16.42 -13.03
CA SER A 310 -65.45 -15.37 -13.66
C SER A 310 -63.96 -15.70 -13.58
N TYR A 311 -63.14 -15.10 -14.44
CA TYR A 311 -61.71 -15.33 -14.51
C TYR A 311 -60.95 -14.02 -14.49
N GLY A 312 -59.75 -14.02 -13.95
CA GLY A 312 -59.00 -12.79 -13.76
C GLY A 312 -57.52 -12.99 -13.54
N GLY A 313 -56.87 -11.87 -13.31
CA GLY A 313 -55.46 -11.83 -12.97
C GLY A 313 -55.17 -10.78 -11.90
N MET A 314 -54.24 -11.11 -11.02
CA MET A 314 -53.72 -10.20 -10.00
C MET A 314 -52.22 -9.98 -10.22
N ILE A 315 -51.81 -8.73 -10.22
CA ILE A 315 -50.39 -8.34 -10.22
C ILE A 315 -50.14 -7.49 -8.98
N GLY A 316 -49.10 -7.82 -8.20
CA GLY A 316 -48.74 -7.08 -7.00
C GLY A 316 -47.25 -6.97 -6.77
N PHE A 317 -46.85 -5.96 -6.00
CA PHE A 317 -45.47 -5.74 -5.57
C PHE A 317 -45.43 -5.62 -4.05
N VAL A 318 -44.62 -6.44 -3.37
CA VAL A 318 -44.62 -6.52 -1.90
C VAL A 318 -43.23 -6.74 -1.30
N ARG A 319 -42.90 -5.97 -0.26
CA ARG A 319 -41.81 -6.27 0.69
C ARG A 319 -42.42 -6.84 1.98
N GLU A 320 -42.53 -5.97 3.00
CA GLU A 320 -43.44 -6.09 4.13
C GLU A 320 -44.81 -5.49 3.79
N ASN A 321 -44.79 -4.32 3.14
CA ASN A 321 -45.95 -3.59 2.63
C ASN A 321 -45.89 -3.54 1.11
N GLY A 322 -47.04 -3.48 0.46
CA GLY A 322 -47.16 -3.62 -0.99
C GLY A 322 -48.51 -3.16 -1.51
N ALA A 323 -48.64 -3.18 -2.84
CA ALA A 323 -49.85 -2.83 -3.55
C ALA A 323 -50.14 -3.88 -4.63
N TYR A 324 -51.39 -3.99 -5.04
CA TYR A 324 -51.81 -4.87 -6.12
C TYR A 324 -52.90 -4.23 -6.98
N ILE A 325 -53.03 -4.77 -8.19
CA ILE A 325 -54.17 -4.53 -9.09
C ILE A 325 -54.70 -5.90 -9.49
N ARG A 326 -56.03 -6.05 -9.50
CA ARG A 326 -56.75 -7.25 -9.93
C ARG A 326 -57.77 -6.88 -10.99
N PHE A 327 -57.76 -7.63 -12.09
CA PHE A 327 -58.79 -7.56 -13.13
C PHE A 327 -59.56 -8.86 -13.14
N ARG A 328 -60.89 -8.81 -13.28
CA ARG A 328 -61.75 -9.99 -13.36
C ARG A 328 -62.86 -9.78 -14.39
N SER A 329 -63.10 -10.79 -15.21
CA SER A 329 -64.11 -10.81 -16.26
C SER A 329 -64.68 -12.22 -16.47
N ASP A 330 -65.95 -12.34 -16.81
CA ASP A 330 -66.51 -13.59 -17.35
C ASP A 330 -66.44 -13.67 -18.89
N PHE A 331 -65.85 -12.64 -19.53
CA PHE A 331 -65.80 -12.43 -20.99
C PHE A 331 -67.18 -12.37 -21.66
N GLY A 332 -68.26 -12.27 -20.89
CA GLY A 332 -69.61 -12.08 -21.39
C GLY A 332 -69.87 -10.61 -21.71
N SER A 333 -70.65 -10.36 -22.76
CA SER A 333 -71.12 -9.02 -23.10
C SER A 333 -72.64 -9.02 -23.17
N VAL A 334 -73.27 -8.11 -22.45
CA VAL A 334 -74.73 -7.96 -22.41
C VAL A 334 -75.07 -6.48 -22.45
N SER A 335 -75.78 -6.09 -23.50
CA SER A 335 -76.40 -4.78 -23.64
C SER A 335 -77.91 -4.98 -23.75
N ALA A 336 -78.69 -4.18 -23.03
CA ALA A 336 -80.13 -4.31 -22.96
C ALA A 336 -80.71 -2.90 -22.85
N ASP A 337 -81.65 -2.57 -23.75
CA ASP A 337 -82.32 -1.27 -23.79
C ASP A 337 -83.59 -1.25 -22.92
N LEU A 338 -84.03 -2.43 -22.48
CA LEU A 338 -85.18 -2.64 -21.60
C LEU A 338 -84.72 -3.04 -20.20
N GLU A 339 -85.40 -2.55 -19.16
CA GLU A 339 -85.12 -2.90 -17.76
C GLU A 339 -86.36 -3.49 -17.07
N CYS A 340 -86.16 -4.47 -16.19
CA CYS A 340 -87.21 -5.07 -15.36
C CYS A 340 -86.81 -5.26 -13.90
N ASP A 341 -87.80 -5.35 -13.03
CA ASP A 341 -87.67 -5.64 -11.60
C ASP A 341 -87.70 -7.15 -11.28
N GLU A 342 -87.58 -7.52 -9.99
CA GLU A 342 -87.68 -8.91 -9.51
C GLU A 342 -88.96 -9.64 -9.93
N THR A 343 -90.06 -8.91 -10.14
CA THR A 343 -91.37 -9.47 -10.53
C THR A 343 -91.45 -9.77 -12.04
N GLY A 344 -90.49 -9.25 -12.80
CA GLY A 344 -90.35 -9.37 -14.24
C GLY A 344 -91.22 -8.38 -15.02
N PHE A 345 -91.70 -7.31 -14.37
CA PHE A 345 -92.38 -6.21 -15.05
C PHE A 345 -91.35 -5.20 -15.55
N LEU A 346 -91.58 -4.63 -16.73
CA LEU A 346 -90.72 -3.59 -17.26
C LEU A 346 -90.80 -2.35 -16.40
N THR A 347 -89.63 -1.83 -16.05
CA THR A 347 -89.44 -0.59 -15.29
C THR A 347 -88.90 0.53 -16.18
N SER A 348 -88.35 0.20 -17.36
CA SER A 348 -87.87 1.16 -18.35
C SER A 348 -87.88 0.57 -19.76
N GLY A 349 -88.21 1.40 -20.76
CA GLY A 349 -88.18 1.04 -22.19
C GLY A 349 -89.44 0.37 -22.75
N GLY A 350 -90.45 0.09 -21.91
CA GLY A 350 -91.76 -0.45 -22.33
C GLY A 350 -92.71 -0.60 -21.14
N GLU A 351 -93.94 -1.06 -21.40
CA GLU A 351 -94.99 -1.27 -20.37
C GLU A 351 -95.40 -2.75 -20.24
N GLY A 352 -95.66 -3.19 -19.01
CA GLY A 352 -96.18 -4.54 -18.73
C GLY A 352 -95.11 -5.62 -18.54
N LYS A 353 -95.54 -6.89 -18.55
CA LYS A 353 -94.69 -8.07 -18.35
C LYS A 353 -94.40 -8.74 -19.70
N PRO A 354 -93.15 -8.74 -20.19
CA PRO A 354 -92.78 -9.39 -21.44
C PRO A 354 -92.91 -10.91 -21.36
N TYR A 355 -93.14 -11.54 -22.51
CA TYR A 355 -93.03 -12.99 -22.64
C TYR A 355 -91.55 -13.36 -22.72
N TYR A 356 -91.01 -13.94 -21.64
CA TYR A 356 -89.61 -14.38 -21.57
C TYR A 356 -89.42 -15.77 -22.16
N LYS A 357 -88.32 -15.98 -22.91
CA LYS A 357 -87.91 -17.32 -23.34
C LYS A 357 -87.50 -18.15 -22.12
N PRO A 358 -88.13 -19.31 -21.87
CA PRO A 358 -87.79 -20.14 -20.73
C PRO A 358 -86.35 -20.65 -20.85
N GLY A 359 -85.53 -20.37 -19.85
CA GLY A 359 -84.15 -20.88 -19.73
C GLY A 359 -83.06 -20.03 -20.38
N VAL A 360 -83.39 -19.03 -21.21
CA VAL A 360 -82.39 -18.18 -21.87
C VAL A 360 -82.02 -16.98 -20.98
N LYS A 361 -80.77 -16.98 -20.49
CA LYS A 361 -80.25 -15.95 -19.56
C LYS A 361 -78.88 -15.50 -20.04
N HIS A 362 -78.69 -14.19 -20.14
CA HIS A 362 -77.44 -13.56 -20.53
C HIS A 362 -76.80 -12.89 -19.31
N LYS A 363 -75.50 -13.08 -19.13
CA LYS A 363 -74.75 -12.54 -18.00
C LYS A 363 -73.45 -11.92 -18.47
N SER A 364 -73.06 -10.82 -17.83
CA SER A 364 -71.75 -10.19 -18.01
C SER A 364 -71.24 -9.72 -16.65
N ARG A 365 -69.94 -9.86 -16.42
CA ARG A 365 -69.28 -9.49 -15.17
C ARG A 365 -67.89 -8.95 -15.49
N MET A 366 -67.59 -7.73 -15.03
CA MET A 366 -66.24 -7.16 -15.12
C MET A 366 -65.91 -6.31 -13.89
N SER A 367 -64.68 -6.35 -13.38
CA SER A 367 -64.19 -5.39 -12.38
C SER A 367 -62.69 -5.17 -12.44
N VAL A 368 -62.29 -3.99 -11.99
CA VAL A 368 -60.90 -3.63 -11.69
C VAL A 368 -60.83 -3.25 -10.21
N VAL A 369 -59.91 -3.85 -9.46
CA VAL A 369 -59.66 -3.56 -8.04
C VAL A 369 -58.20 -3.18 -7.86
N ALA A 370 -57.94 -2.14 -7.08
CA ALA A 370 -56.60 -1.79 -6.61
C ALA A 370 -56.60 -1.84 -5.09
N GLY A 371 -55.50 -2.29 -4.50
CA GLY A 371 -55.47 -2.50 -3.07
C GLY A 371 -54.10 -2.61 -2.45
N TYR A 372 -54.12 -2.75 -1.13
CA TYR A 372 -52.97 -2.90 -0.28
C TYR A 372 -52.71 -4.38 0.01
N LEU A 373 -51.43 -4.77 -0.04
CA LEU A 373 -50.96 -6.13 0.16
C LEU A 373 -49.86 -6.12 1.25
N ARG A 374 -50.03 -6.91 2.31
CA ARG A 374 -49.07 -6.98 3.43
C ARG A 374 -48.58 -8.40 3.65
N HIS A 375 -47.27 -8.55 3.82
CA HIS A 375 -46.66 -9.78 4.31
C HIS A 375 -46.75 -9.80 5.84
N VAL A 376 -47.48 -10.76 6.40
CA VAL A 376 -47.74 -10.86 7.84
C VAL A 376 -46.70 -11.76 8.50
N TRP A 377 -46.54 -12.97 8.01
CA TRP A 377 -45.51 -13.93 8.40
C TRP A 377 -45.27 -14.89 7.24
N LYS A 378 -44.19 -15.68 7.23
CA LYS A 378 -44.07 -16.75 6.22
C LYS A 378 -44.99 -17.93 6.63
N PRO A 379 -45.91 -18.41 5.77
CA PRO A 379 -46.13 -18.12 4.34
C PRO A 379 -47.32 -17.19 3.99
N LEU A 380 -47.87 -16.42 4.93
CA LEU A 380 -49.13 -15.69 4.80
C LEU A 380 -48.97 -14.20 4.42
N TYR A 381 -49.76 -13.78 3.44
CA TYR A 381 -50.01 -12.39 3.08
C TYR A 381 -51.49 -12.10 3.17
N LEU A 382 -51.84 -10.88 3.54
CA LEU A 382 -53.22 -10.38 3.54
C LEU A 382 -53.35 -9.24 2.54
N TYR A 383 -54.48 -9.19 1.86
CA TYR A 383 -54.80 -8.10 0.94
C TYR A 383 -56.21 -7.57 1.18
N ILE A 384 -56.36 -6.27 0.94
CA ILE A 384 -57.63 -5.56 0.98
C ILE A 384 -57.63 -4.52 -0.14
N GLY A 385 -58.74 -4.39 -0.84
CA GLY A 385 -58.82 -3.52 -2.01
C GLY A 385 -60.21 -2.95 -2.22
N ALA A 386 -60.23 -1.86 -3.00
CA ALA A 386 -61.44 -1.23 -3.46
C ALA A 386 -61.35 -0.98 -4.97
N GLY A 387 -62.48 -1.03 -5.65
CA GLY A 387 -62.50 -0.94 -7.10
C GLY A 387 -63.83 -0.53 -7.67
N TYR A 388 -63.97 -0.70 -8.97
CA TYR A 388 -65.22 -0.50 -9.68
C TYR A 388 -65.55 -1.76 -10.48
N GLY A 389 -66.83 -2.11 -10.48
CA GLY A 389 -67.30 -3.32 -11.11
C GLY A 389 -68.70 -3.15 -11.66
N ASN A 390 -68.96 -3.90 -12.71
CA ASN A 390 -70.28 -4.07 -13.28
C ASN A 390 -70.62 -5.54 -13.38
N ARG A 391 -71.86 -5.86 -13.06
CA ARG A 391 -72.50 -7.14 -13.33
C ARG A 391 -73.88 -6.89 -13.90
N THR A 392 -74.10 -7.41 -15.10
CA THR A 392 -75.37 -7.33 -15.78
C THR A 392 -75.98 -8.73 -15.87
N PHE A 393 -77.26 -8.83 -15.51
CA PHE A 393 -78.09 -10.02 -15.73
C PHE A 393 -79.26 -9.61 -16.62
N ALA A 394 -79.43 -10.27 -17.77
CA ALA A 394 -80.55 -10.03 -18.67
C ALA A 394 -81.27 -11.33 -19.03
N ARG A 395 -82.57 -11.21 -19.28
CA ARG A 395 -83.44 -12.27 -19.79
C ARG A 395 -83.83 -11.92 -21.21
N GLU A 396 -83.96 -12.92 -22.07
CA GLU A 396 -84.37 -12.71 -23.46
C GLU A 396 -85.89 -12.90 -23.60
N THR A 397 -86.55 -12.00 -24.33
CA THR A 397 -87.97 -12.12 -24.68
C THR A 397 -88.16 -13.10 -25.85
N VAL A 398 -89.40 -13.55 -26.08
CA VAL A 398 -89.75 -14.37 -27.26
C VAL A 398 -89.39 -13.65 -28.56
N ASP A 399 -89.50 -12.32 -28.56
CA ASP A 399 -89.17 -11.42 -29.69
C ASP A 399 -87.66 -11.18 -29.86
N GLY A 400 -86.82 -11.75 -28.98
CA GLY A 400 -85.36 -11.67 -29.06
C GLY A 400 -84.75 -10.43 -28.40
N GLU A 401 -85.54 -9.65 -27.66
CA GLU A 401 -85.05 -8.47 -26.95
C GLU A 401 -84.43 -8.84 -25.60
N LEU A 402 -83.37 -8.16 -25.21
CA LEU A 402 -82.72 -8.34 -23.93
C LEU A 402 -83.30 -7.36 -22.90
N VAL A 403 -83.80 -7.91 -21.80
CA VAL A 403 -84.33 -7.14 -20.67
C VAL A 403 -83.44 -7.34 -19.46
N LYS A 404 -82.81 -6.26 -19.00
CA LYS A 404 -81.91 -6.25 -17.84
C LYS A 404 -82.70 -6.24 -16.54
N ASP A 405 -82.38 -7.20 -15.67
CA ASP A 405 -82.96 -7.32 -14.33
C ASP A 405 -82.17 -6.40 -13.37
N ILE A 406 -82.78 -5.29 -12.94
CA ILE A 406 -82.08 -4.25 -12.16
C ILE A 406 -81.72 -4.70 -10.75
N ASP A 407 -82.51 -5.61 -10.18
CA ASP A 407 -82.31 -6.10 -8.82
C ASP A 407 -81.23 -7.17 -8.75
N ARG A 408 -81.08 -7.97 -9.83
CA ARG A 408 -80.02 -8.97 -9.96
C ARG A 408 -78.74 -8.43 -10.62
N SER A 409 -78.80 -7.23 -11.19
CA SER A 409 -77.65 -6.49 -11.71
C SER A 409 -77.06 -5.57 -10.63
N ALA A 410 -75.74 -5.40 -10.66
CA ALA A 410 -75.06 -4.54 -9.70
C ALA A 410 -73.91 -3.81 -10.38
N THR A 411 -73.91 -2.49 -10.28
CA THR A 411 -72.86 -1.62 -10.78
C THR A 411 -72.42 -0.70 -9.64
N GLY A 412 -71.11 -0.53 -9.45
CA GLY A 412 -70.60 0.41 -8.46
C GLY A 412 -69.30 -0.04 -7.79
N VAL A 413 -69.13 0.39 -6.54
CA VAL A 413 -67.92 0.15 -5.75
C VAL A 413 -67.76 -1.34 -5.46
N VAL A 414 -66.55 -1.84 -5.69
CA VAL A 414 -66.14 -3.20 -5.34
C VAL A 414 -65.34 -3.16 -4.06
N GLY A 415 -65.69 -4.00 -3.09
CA GLY A 415 -64.88 -4.27 -1.91
C GLY A 415 -64.24 -5.66 -2.02
N GLU A 416 -62.98 -5.77 -1.62
CA GLU A 416 -62.23 -7.03 -1.68
C GLU A 416 -61.40 -7.21 -0.41
N LEU A 417 -61.38 -8.43 0.11
CA LEU A 417 -60.46 -8.86 1.16
C LEU A 417 -60.05 -10.32 0.95
N GLY A 418 -58.82 -10.68 1.32
CA GLY A 418 -58.39 -12.06 1.23
C GLY A 418 -56.99 -12.32 1.74
N ALA A 419 -56.57 -13.57 1.56
CA ALA A 419 -55.27 -14.07 1.98
C ALA A 419 -54.55 -14.77 0.82
N ILE A 420 -53.23 -14.73 0.85
CA ILE A 420 -52.34 -15.48 -0.05
C ILE A 420 -51.39 -16.31 0.81
N LEU A 421 -51.26 -17.60 0.49
CA LEU A 421 -50.28 -18.52 1.06
C LEU A 421 -49.21 -18.83 0.03
N THR A 422 -47.93 -18.74 0.41
CA THR A 422 -46.79 -19.00 -0.48
C THR A 422 -46.01 -20.24 -0.08
N ILE A 423 -45.84 -21.20 -1.00
CA ILE A 423 -45.00 -22.39 -0.80
C ILE A 423 -43.87 -22.33 -1.84
N GLY A 424 -42.67 -21.97 -1.40
CA GLY A 424 -41.57 -21.66 -2.31
C GLY A 424 -41.91 -20.46 -3.21
N LYS A 425 -41.89 -20.67 -4.53
CA LYS A 425 -42.29 -19.66 -5.52
C LYS A 425 -43.78 -19.71 -5.86
N PHE A 426 -44.51 -20.73 -5.44
CA PHE A 426 -45.94 -20.85 -5.73
C PHE A 426 -46.77 -20.09 -4.71
N ALA A 427 -47.86 -19.48 -5.17
CA ALA A 427 -48.79 -18.72 -4.36
C ALA A 427 -50.22 -19.21 -4.62
N VAL A 428 -51.00 -19.39 -3.56
CA VAL A 428 -52.43 -19.71 -3.63
C VAL A 428 -53.20 -18.64 -2.86
N SER A 429 -54.28 -18.11 -3.42
CA SER A 429 -55.11 -17.09 -2.78
C SER A 429 -56.53 -17.57 -2.60
N ALA A 430 -57.15 -17.08 -1.53
CA ALA A 430 -58.58 -17.14 -1.29
C ALA A 430 -59.05 -15.74 -0.88
N GLY A 431 -60.21 -15.32 -1.37
CA GLY A 431 -60.72 -13.98 -1.11
C GLY A 431 -62.23 -13.90 -1.22
N TYR A 432 -62.75 -12.80 -0.73
CA TYR A 432 -64.15 -12.45 -0.77
C TYR A 432 -64.29 -11.11 -1.48
N HIS A 433 -65.22 -11.06 -2.42
CA HIS A 433 -65.49 -9.91 -3.26
C HIS A 433 -66.94 -9.51 -3.15
N THR A 434 -67.19 -8.21 -3.13
CA THR A 434 -68.54 -7.69 -3.20
C THR A 434 -68.66 -6.52 -4.16
N ILE A 435 -69.76 -6.44 -4.91
CA ILE A 435 -70.11 -5.26 -5.71
C ILE A 435 -71.32 -4.60 -5.07
N ASN A 436 -71.16 -3.35 -4.66
CA ASN A 436 -72.20 -2.52 -4.04
C ASN A 436 -72.98 -3.23 -2.92
N PHE A 437 -72.32 -4.17 -2.20
CA PHE A 437 -72.93 -5.06 -1.19
C PHE A 437 -74.10 -5.94 -1.66
N LYS A 438 -74.44 -5.94 -2.96
CA LYS A 438 -75.54 -6.75 -3.55
C LYS A 438 -75.04 -8.06 -4.15
N HIS A 439 -73.83 -8.07 -4.67
CA HIS A 439 -73.21 -9.23 -5.30
C HIS A 439 -72.08 -9.72 -4.41
N HIS A 440 -72.01 -11.03 -4.16
CA HIS A 440 -71.02 -11.66 -3.28
C HIS A 440 -70.38 -12.85 -3.96
N GLU A 441 -69.08 -12.80 -4.15
CA GLU A 441 -68.31 -13.76 -4.93
C GLU A 441 -67.09 -14.23 -4.13
N LEU A 442 -66.86 -15.55 -4.12
CA LEU A 442 -65.64 -16.12 -3.55
C LEU A 442 -64.57 -16.18 -4.65
N GLY A 443 -63.40 -15.64 -4.36
CA GLY A 443 -62.24 -15.68 -5.25
C GLY A 443 -61.25 -16.75 -4.81
N ALA A 444 -60.71 -17.50 -5.77
CA ALA A 444 -59.53 -18.34 -5.57
C ALA A 444 -58.51 -18.05 -6.67
N GLY A 445 -57.22 -18.11 -6.37
CA GLY A 445 -56.18 -17.86 -7.37
C GLY A 445 -54.94 -18.69 -7.14
N VAL A 446 -54.21 -18.94 -8.23
CA VAL A 446 -52.91 -19.63 -8.21
C VAL A 446 -51.92 -18.79 -9.00
N GLY A 447 -50.70 -18.68 -8.49
CA GLY A 447 -49.70 -17.81 -9.07
C GLY A 447 -48.29 -18.10 -8.63
N ILE A 448 -47.41 -17.17 -8.98
CA ILE A 448 -46.00 -17.19 -8.64
C ILE A 448 -45.57 -15.89 -7.98
N ILE A 449 -44.63 -16.01 -7.03
CA ILE A 449 -43.95 -14.89 -6.38
C ILE A 449 -42.44 -15.02 -6.61
N PHE A 450 -41.80 -13.93 -7.03
CA PHE A 450 -40.37 -13.89 -7.31
C PHE A 450 -39.71 -12.57 -6.94
#